data_AF-A0A4Q0I9U2-F1
#
_entry.id   AF-A0A4Q0I9U2-F1
#
_cell.length_a   1.000
_cell.length_b   1.000
_cell.length_c   1.000
_cell.angle_alpha   90.00
_cell.angle_beta   90.00
_cell.angle_gamma   90.00
#
_symmetry.space_group_name_H-M   'P 1'
#
loop_
_entity.id
_entity.type
_entity.pdbx_description
1 polymer ?
#
loop_
_entity_poly.entity_id
_entity_poly.type
_entity_poly.pdbx_seq_one_letter_code
_entity_poly.pdbx_strand_id
1 'polypeptide(L)'
;VNEAAIAATRRGGDKVSFADFMTAIERIVAGVEKKSRVLGKDERRRVAYHEMGHALVAASLPGVDPVQKVSIIPRGIGALGYTIQRPTEDRFLLTTDELKNRIAVLMGGRASERLIFGGAVSTGAADDL
;
A
#
# COMPACT_ATOMS: atom_id res chain seq x y z
N VAL A 1 -17.86 -8.39 4.79
CA VAL A 1 -19.12 -8.51 4.01
C VAL A 1 -19.99 -7.26 4.11
N ASN A 2 -20.32 -6.77 5.31
CA ASN A 2 -21.15 -5.56 5.47
C ASN A 2 -20.64 -4.33 4.69
N GLU A 3 -19.34 -4.00 4.79
CA GLU A 3 -18.76 -2.87 4.05
C GLU A 3 -18.86 -3.02 2.52
N ALA A 4 -18.80 -4.24 1.99
CA ALA A 4 -18.98 -4.49 0.56
C ALA A 4 -20.44 -4.26 0.14
N ALA A 5 -21.40 -4.64 0.97
CA ALA A 5 -22.81 -4.32 0.73
C ALA A 5 -23.05 -2.80 0.77
N ILE A 6 -22.46 -2.08 1.72
CA ILE A 6 -22.53 -0.61 1.80
C ILE A 6 -21.94 0.04 0.53
N ALA A 7 -20.80 -0.48 0.04
CA ALA A 7 -20.19 -0.01 -1.20
C ALA A 7 -21.11 -0.24 -2.42
N ALA A 8 -21.70 -1.43 -2.52
CA ALA A 8 -22.66 -1.78 -3.58
C ALA A 8 -23.88 -0.85 -3.58
N THR A 9 -24.46 -0.58 -2.40
CA THR A 9 -25.58 0.37 -2.27
C THR A 9 -25.17 1.79 -2.67
N ARG A 10 -23.98 2.26 -2.27
CA ARG A 10 -23.50 3.61 -2.61
C ARG A 10 -23.27 3.80 -4.10
N ARG A 11 -22.89 2.75 -4.85
CA ARG A 11 -22.77 2.82 -6.32
C ARG A 11 -24.11 2.62 -7.04
N GLY A 12 -25.22 2.45 -6.32
CA GLY A 12 -26.53 2.15 -6.91
C GLY A 12 -26.63 0.74 -7.51
N GLY A 13 -25.83 -0.22 -7.03
CA GLY A 13 -25.82 -1.59 -7.50
C GLY A 13 -27.00 -2.40 -6.97
N ASP A 14 -27.60 -3.21 -7.85
CA ASP A 14 -28.62 -4.21 -7.53
C ASP A 14 -28.05 -5.45 -6.82
N LYS A 15 -26.76 -5.73 -7.02
CA LYS A 15 -26.02 -6.82 -6.39
C LYS A 15 -24.62 -6.41 -5.96
N VAL A 16 -24.12 -7.10 -4.94
CA VAL A 16 -22.71 -6.98 -4.52
C VAL A 16 -21.83 -7.67 -5.56
N SER A 17 -20.82 -6.94 -6.04
CA SER A 17 -19.83 -7.41 -6.99
C SER A 17 -18.46 -7.59 -6.33
N PHE A 18 -17.53 -8.24 -7.03
CA PHE A 18 -16.15 -8.36 -6.57
C PHE A 18 -15.48 -6.98 -6.35
N ALA A 19 -15.81 -5.98 -7.16
CA ALA A 19 -15.29 -4.62 -7.00
C ALA A 19 -15.73 -3.96 -5.67
N ASP A 20 -16.92 -4.32 -5.18
CA ASP A 20 -17.42 -3.83 -3.89
C ASP A 20 -16.65 -4.45 -2.72
N PHE A 21 -16.25 -5.72 -2.85
CA PHE A 21 -15.34 -6.38 -1.90
C PHE A 21 -13.95 -5.76 -1.91
N MET A 22 -13.39 -5.46 -3.09
CA MET A 22 -12.10 -4.79 -3.19
C MET A 22 -12.14 -3.40 -2.51
N THR A 23 -13.19 -2.63 -2.77
CA THR A 23 -13.42 -1.33 -2.11
C THR A 23 -13.50 -1.46 -0.59
N ALA A 24 -14.19 -2.48 -0.09
CA ALA A 24 -14.30 -2.76 1.33
C ALA A 24 -12.94 -3.13 1.95
N ILE A 25 -12.16 -4.00 1.30
CA ILE A 25 -10.81 -4.39 1.76
C ILE A 25 -9.91 -3.16 1.83
N GLU A 26 -9.88 -2.34 0.78
CA GLU A 26 -9.08 -1.11 0.76
C GLU A 26 -9.48 -0.14 1.86
N ARG A 27 -10.77 -0.03 2.15
CA ARG A 27 -11.26 0.82 3.24
C ARG A 27 -10.85 0.30 4.61
N ILE A 28 -10.86 -1.01 4.82
CA ILE A 28 -10.47 -1.63 6.10
C ILE A 28 -8.96 -1.53 6.32
N VAL A 29 -8.17 -1.79 5.28
CA VAL A 29 -6.71 -1.85 5.37
C VAL A 29 -6.08 -0.46 5.36
N ALA A 30 -6.45 0.39 4.38
CA ALA A 30 -5.82 1.69 4.16
C ALA A 30 -6.68 2.88 4.62
N GLY A 31 -7.93 2.62 5.02
CA GLY A 31 -8.86 3.66 5.45
C GLY A 31 -9.68 4.31 4.32
N VAL A 32 -10.47 5.31 4.70
CA VAL A 32 -11.38 6.02 3.79
C VAL A 32 -10.57 6.87 2.81
N GLU A 33 -10.90 6.77 1.52
CA GLU A 33 -10.34 7.61 0.47
C GLU A 33 -10.57 9.10 0.72
N LYS A 34 -9.51 9.91 0.60
CA LYS A 34 -9.57 11.36 0.81
C LYS A 34 -9.67 12.09 -0.52
N LYS A 35 -10.87 12.12 -1.11
CA LYS A 35 -11.14 12.79 -2.41
C LYS A 35 -10.77 14.28 -2.44
N SER A 36 -10.81 14.97 -1.30
CA SER A 36 -10.43 16.38 -1.19
C SER A 36 -8.91 16.61 -1.13
N ARG A 37 -8.11 15.55 -0.89
CA ARG A 37 -6.66 15.67 -0.76
C ARG A 37 -6.01 15.39 -2.11
N VAL A 38 -5.81 16.45 -2.87
CA VAL A 38 -5.11 16.40 -4.16
C VAL A 38 -3.63 16.70 -3.93
N LEU A 39 -2.77 15.73 -4.23
CA LEU A 39 -1.32 15.89 -4.17
C LEU A 39 -0.82 16.74 -5.35
N GLY A 40 0.15 17.62 -5.08
CA GLY A 40 0.87 18.31 -6.15
C GLY A 40 1.62 17.34 -7.06
N LYS A 41 2.03 17.78 -8.26
CA LYS A 41 2.74 16.89 -9.21
C LYS A 41 4.00 16.27 -8.61
N ASP A 42 4.78 17.06 -7.88
CA ASP A 42 6.05 16.60 -7.28
C ASP A 42 5.82 15.65 -6.11
N GLU A 43 4.85 15.95 -5.24
CA GLU A 43 4.46 15.05 -4.15
C GLU A 43 3.93 13.72 -4.69
N ARG A 44 3.03 13.77 -5.69
CA ARG A 44 2.48 12.58 -6.34
C ARG A 44 3.58 11.75 -7.01
N ARG A 45 4.56 12.40 -7.64
CA ARG A 45 5.74 11.71 -8.19
C ARG A 45 6.54 11.03 -7.08
N ARG A 46 6.78 11.72 -5.97
CA ARG A 46 7.50 11.15 -4.81
C ARG A 46 6.78 9.93 -4.23
N VAL A 47 5.48 10.04 -3.97
CA VAL A 47 4.65 8.93 -3.50
C VAL A 47 4.71 7.76 -4.48
N ALA A 48 4.62 8.01 -5.79
CA ALA A 48 4.71 6.93 -6.78
C ALA A 48 6.04 6.16 -6.71
N TYR A 49 7.17 6.86 -6.62
CA TYR A 49 8.47 6.19 -6.47
C TYR A 49 8.62 5.47 -5.12
N HIS A 50 8.07 6.06 -4.05
CA HIS A 50 8.06 5.46 -2.73
C HIS A 50 7.30 4.12 -2.73
N GLU A 51 6.04 4.11 -3.20
CA GLU A 51 5.23 2.90 -3.28
C GLU A 51 5.83 1.83 -4.20
N MET A 52 6.38 2.25 -5.34
CA MET A 52 7.09 1.33 -6.24
C MET A 52 8.36 0.76 -5.59
N GLY A 53 8.98 1.48 -4.65
CA GLY A 53 10.11 0.99 -3.86
C GLY A 53 9.72 -0.24 -3.04
N HIS A 54 8.63 -0.15 -2.26
CA HIS A 54 8.11 -1.32 -1.53
C HIS A 54 7.74 -2.45 -2.49
N ALA A 55 7.00 -2.14 -3.55
CA ALA A 55 6.48 -3.14 -4.47
C ALA A 55 7.60 -3.92 -5.19
N LEU A 56 8.63 -3.23 -5.67
CA LEU A 56 9.74 -3.87 -6.37
C LEU A 56 10.61 -4.71 -5.44
N VAL A 57 10.89 -4.24 -4.22
CA VAL A 57 11.63 -5.02 -3.24
C VAL A 57 10.84 -6.27 -2.85
N ALA A 58 9.54 -6.14 -2.60
CA ALA A 58 8.67 -7.28 -2.29
C ALA A 58 8.61 -8.30 -3.41
N ALA A 59 8.51 -7.85 -4.67
CA ALA A 59 8.48 -8.74 -5.83
C ALA A 59 9.82 -9.44 -6.12
N SER A 60 10.94 -8.90 -5.60
CA SER A 60 12.29 -9.41 -5.88
C SER A 60 12.81 -10.39 -4.82
N LEU A 61 12.23 -10.40 -3.63
CA LEU A 61 12.71 -11.20 -2.51
C LEU A 61 11.93 -12.53 -2.39
N PRO A 62 12.62 -13.67 -2.18
CA PRO A 62 11.96 -14.95 -1.94
C PRO A 62 11.24 -14.97 -0.57
N GLY A 63 10.15 -15.74 -0.47
CA GLY A 63 9.41 -15.92 0.79
C GLY A 63 8.64 -14.68 1.28
N VAL A 64 8.57 -13.64 0.45
CA VAL A 64 7.79 -12.43 0.70
C VAL A 64 6.40 -12.57 0.10
N ASP A 65 5.40 -12.09 0.83
CA ASP A 65 4.01 -12.13 0.37
C ASP A 65 3.84 -11.32 -0.93
N PRO A 66 3.15 -11.87 -1.95
CA PRO A 66 3.03 -11.21 -3.25
C PRO A 66 2.28 -9.88 -3.15
N VAL A 67 2.73 -8.91 -3.96
CA VAL A 67 2.07 -7.62 -4.10
C VAL A 67 0.72 -7.81 -4.79
N GLN A 68 -0.36 -7.44 -4.11
CA GLN A 68 -1.72 -7.53 -4.63
C GLN A 68 -2.17 -6.22 -5.29
N LYS A 69 -1.78 -5.07 -4.71
CA LYS A 69 -2.18 -3.76 -5.23
C LYS A 69 -1.21 -2.67 -4.78
N VAL A 70 -0.93 -1.75 -5.68
CA VAL A 70 -0.19 -0.51 -5.41
C VAL A 70 -1.10 0.67 -5.77
N SER A 71 -1.12 1.70 -4.95
CA SER A 71 -1.93 2.89 -5.18
C SER A 71 -1.24 4.14 -4.67
N ILE A 72 -1.41 5.24 -5.40
CA ILE A 72 -0.96 6.59 -5.03
C ILE A 72 -2.13 7.50 -4.66
N ILE A 73 -3.28 6.89 -4.37
CA ILE A 73 -4.50 7.60 -3.98
C ILE A 73 -4.51 7.73 -2.44
N PRO A 74 -4.51 8.94 -1.88
CA PRO A 74 -4.46 9.14 -0.44
C PRO A 74 -5.68 8.54 0.29
N ARG A 75 -5.41 7.87 1.41
CA ARG A 75 -6.44 7.27 2.28
C ARG A 75 -6.15 7.56 3.75
N GLY A 76 -7.18 7.49 4.59
CA GLY A 76 -7.04 7.60 6.04
C GLY A 76 -6.44 8.94 6.53
N ILE A 77 -5.77 8.89 7.67
CA ILE A 77 -5.00 10.00 8.25
C ILE A 77 -3.53 9.62 8.09
N GLY A 78 -2.83 10.19 7.11
CA GLY A 78 -1.38 10.01 6.95
C GLY A 78 -0.95 9.29 5.67
N ALA A 79 -1.70 8.28 5.20
CA ALA A 79 -1.33 7.51 4.01
C ALA A 79 -1.56 8.32 2.71
N LEU A 80 -0.46 8.70 2.05
CA LEU A 80 -0.49 9.39 0.75
C LEU A 80 -0.46 8.40 -0.43
N GLY A 81 -0.01 7.18 -0.18
CA GLY A 81 -0.05 6.00 -1.04
C GLY A 81 -0.12 4.73 -0.18
N TYR A 82 -0.19 3.58 -0.82
CA TYR A 82 -0.04 2.28 -0.14
C TYR A 82 0.30 1.15 -1.10
N THR A 83 0.98 0.15 -0.54
CA THR A 83 1.31 -1.13 -1.18
C THR A 83 0.74 -2.27 -0.32
N ILE A 84 -0.19 -3.04 -0.88
CA ILE A 84 -0.82 -4.17 -0.20
C ILE A 84 -0.15 -5.47 -0.66
N GLN A 85 0.39 -6.21 0.30
CA GLN A 85 0.82 -7.58 0.13
C GLN A 85 -0.24 -8.54 0.67
N ARG A 86 -0.42 -9.69 0.02
CA ARG A 86 -1.40 -10.69 0.43
C ARG A 86 -0.71 -11.98 0.86
N PRO A 87 -0.82 -12.38 2.14
CA PRO A 87 -0.33 -13.68 2.59
C PRO A 87 -0.94 -14.83 1.78
N THR A 88 -0.10 -15.79 1.39
CA THR A 88 -0.52 -17.00 0.68
C THR A 88 -0.93 -18.13 1.62
N GLU A 89 -0.49 -18.06 2.87
CA GLU A 89 -0.76 -19.05 3.91
C GLU A 89 -0.79 -18.37 5.28
N ASP A 90 -1.44 -19.04 6.24
CA ASP A 90 -1.42 -18.61 7.64
C ASP A 90 -0.10 -19.03 8.29
N ARG A 91 0.81 -18.06 8.48
CA ARG A 91 2.10 -18.28 9.15
C ARG A 91 2.02 -17.90 10.62
N PHE A 92 2.34 -18.84 11.51
CA PHE A 92 2.38 -18.61 12.96
C PHE A 92 3.80 -18.34 13.48
N LEU A 93 4.83 -18.72 12.71
CA LEU A 93 6.24 -18.53 13.05
C LEU A 93 6.97 -17.95 11.85
N LEU A 94 7.94 -17.07 12.12
CA LEU A 94 8.78 -16.45 11.09
C LEU A 94 10.25 -16.72 11.42
N THR A 95 11.00 -17.12 10.42
CA THR A 95 12.45 -17.23 10.49
C THR A 95 13.11 -15.85 10.49
N THR A 96 14.35 -15.78 10.96
CA THR A 96 15.15 -14.54 10.92
C THR A 96 15.29 -14.00 9.50
N ASP A 97 15.42 -14.86 8.49
CA ASP A 97 15.58 -14.41 7.10
C ASP A 97 14.27 -13.86 6.51
N GLU A 98 13.12 -14.43 6.86
CA GLU A 98 11.82 -13.84 6.50
C GLU A 98 11.62 -12.47 7.16
N LEU A 99 12.04 -12.30 8.43
CA LEU A 99 11.98 -11.02 9.11
C LEU A 99 12.91 -9.98 8.45
N LYS A 100 14.13 -10.37 8.05
CA LYS A 100 15.02 -9.50 7.27
C LYS A 100 14.40 -9.09 5.94
N ASN A 101 13.74 -10.02 5.25
CA ASN A 101 13.06 -9.69 4.00
C ASN A 101 11.89 -8.71 4.23
N ARG A 102 11.11 -8.87 5.30
CA ARG A 102 10.08 -7.89 5.69
C ARG A 102 10.66 -6.51 5.97
N ILE A 103 11.77 -6.43 6.71
CA ILE A 103 12.48 -5.17 6.96
C ILE A 103 12.95 -4.55 5.64
N ALA A 104 13.51 -5.34 4.71
CA ALA A 104 13.95 -4.85 3.41
C ALA A 104 12.78 -4.25 2.61
N VAL A 105 11.60 -4.88 2.64
CA VAL A 105 10.39 -4.34 1.99
C VAL A 105 9.97 -3.00 2.60
N LEU A 106 9.90 -2.91 3.93
CA LEU A 106 9.57 -1.65 4.63
C LEU A 106 10.56 -0.54 4.27
N MET A 107 11.85 -0.87 4.17
CA MET A 107 12.88 0.11 3.77
C MET A 107 12.86 0.47 2.28
N GLY A 108 12.09 -0.23 1.45
CA GLY A 108 12.04 -0.07 0.00
C GLY A 108 11.62 1.33 -0.45
N GLY A 109 10.60 1.92 0.18
CA GLY A 109 10.13 3.27 -0.12
C GLY A 109 11.20 4.34 0.15
N ARG A 110 11.82 4.29 1.34
CA ARG A 110 12.94 5.16 1.72
C ARG A 110 14.13 5.02 0.77
N ALA A 111 14.51 3.79 0.41
CA ALA A 111 15.63 3.52 -0.48
C ALA A 111 15.36 4.07 -1.90
N SER A 112 14.16 3.84 -2.43
CA SER A 112 13.73 4.38 -3.73
C SER A 112 13.80 5.90 -3.76
N GLU A 113 13.28 6.58 -2.73
CA GLU A 113 13.37 8.03 -2.64
C GLU A 113 14.82 8.54 -2.65
N ARG A 114 15.69 7.88 -1.87
CA ARG A 114 17.11 8.26 -1.79
C ARG A 114 17.80 8.17 -3.16
N LEU A 115 17.51 7.12 -3.92
CA LEU A 115 18.11 6.90 -5.24
C LEU A 115 17.58 7.88 -6.29
N ILE A 116 16.27 8.05 -6.38
CA ILE A 116 15.61 8.79 -7.47
C ILE A 116 15.67 10.31 -7.26
N PHE A 117 15.69 10.76 -6.00
CA PHE A 117 15.70 12.19 -5.67
C PHE A 117 17.07 12.66 -5.16
N GLY A 118 18.15 12.00 -5.57
CA GLY A 118 19.53 12.48 -5.31
C GLY A 118 19.86 12.62 -3.83
N GLY A 119 19.35 11.74 -2.98
CA GLY A 119 19.52 11.80 -1.52
C GLY A 119 18.52 12.70 -0.78
N ALA A 120 17.70 13.48 -1.47
CA ALA A 120 16.66 14.30 -0.85
C ALA A 120 15.46 13.45 -0.44
N VAL A 121 15.53 12.87 0.76
CA VAL A 121 14.50 11.99 1.31
C VAL A 121 13.42 12.78 2.08
N SER A 122 12.15 12.35 2.03
CA SER A 122 11.03 13.06 2.68
C SER A 122 10.67 12.51 4.06
N THR A 123 9.69 13.12 4.73
CA THR A 123 9.11 12.58 5.96
C THR A 123 8.10 11.44 5.70
N GLY A 124 7.84 11.08 4.44
CA GLY A 124 6.83 10.09 4.07
C GLY A 124 7.09 8.68 4.61
N ALA A 125 8.35 8.28 4.76
CA ALA A 125 8.73 6.96 5.27
C ALA A 125 8.83 6.91 6.81
N ALA A 126 7.98 7.65 7.52
CA ALA A 126 8.01 7.68 8.99
C ALA A 126 7.41 6.41 9.59
N ASP A 127 6.29 5.92 9.04
CA ASP A 127 5.62 4.70 9.51
C ASP A 127 6.34 3.41 9.07
N ASP A 128 7.28 3.52 8.12
CA ASP A 128 8.11 2.41 7.64
C ASP A 128 9.31 2.10 8.56
N LEU A 129 9.71 3.05 9.42
CA LEU A 129 10.91 3.03 10.26
C LEU A 129 10.60 2.61 11.70
#